data_AF-A0A1I3T7U1-F1
#
_entry.id   AF-A0A1I3T7U1-F1
#
_cell.length_a   1.000
_cell.length_b   1.000
_cell.length_c   1.000
_cell.angle_alpha   90.00
_cell.angle_beta   90.00
_cell.angle_gamma   90.00
#
_symmetry.space_group_name_H-M   'P 1'
#
loop_
_entity.id
_entity.type
_entity.pdbx_description
1 polymer ?
#
loop_
_entity_poly.entity_id
_entity_poly.type
_entity_poly.pdbx_seq_one_letter_code
_entity_poly.pdbx_strand_id
1 'polypeptide(L)'
;MISYHLWASLAAIIAVLGLLTLSHVKAYHAGAAAERLTTLNRSVEVLRERNATDDQIRNLDDAGLCRELGGLPDECARFGL
;
A
#
# COMPACT_ATOMS: atom_id res chain seq x y z
N MET A 1 -52.39 15.77 24.84
CA MET A 1 -51.14 16.43 25.31
C MET A 1 -50.01 15.42 25.17
N ILE A 2 -49.09 15.63 24.23
CA ILE A 2 -47.95 14.71 24.02
C ILE A 2 -47.03 14.83 25.24
N SER A 3 -46.79 13.71 25.93
CA SER A 3 -46.01 13.67 27.17
C SER A 3 -44.55 14.04 26.91
N TYR A 4 -43.95 14.82 27.82
CA TYR A 4 -42.56 15.31 27.69
C TYR A 4 -41.54 14.16 27.56
N HIS A 5 -41.86 13.00 28.15
CA HIS A 5 -41.06 11.78 28.06
C HIS A 5 -40.88 11.28 26.62
N LEU A 6 -41.88 11.45 25.75
CA LEU A 6 -41.78 11.02 24.34
C LEU A 6 -40.76 11.89 23.59
N TRP A 7 -40.78 13.21 23.82
CA TRP A 7 -39.82 14.13 23.22
C TRP A 7 -38.40 13.91 23.75
N ALA A 8 -38.26 13.68 25.05
CA ALA A 8 -36.97 13.38 25.67
C ALA A 8 -36.35 12.08 25.11
N SER A 9 -37.15 11.02 25.00
CA SER A 9 -36.71 9.75 24.42
C SER A 9 -36.35 9.89 22.94
N LEU A 10 -37.15 10.62 22.16
CA LEU A 10 -36.87 10.87 20.75
C LEU A 10 -35.55 11.63 20.57
N ALA A 11 -35.32 12.68 21.36
CA ALA A 11 -34.08 13.44 21.32
C ALA A 11 -32.86 12.58 21.69
N ALA A 12 -32.99 11.72 22.70
CA ALA A 12 -31.92 10.80 23.09
C ALA A 12 -31.58 9.82 21.96
N ILE A 13 -32.59 9.24 21.31
CA ILE A 13 -32.38 8.31 20.18
C ILE A 13 -31.67 9.02 19.02
N ILE A 14 -32.13 10.22 18.66
CA ILE A 14 -31.51 11.01 17.58
C ILE A 14 -30.05 11.34 17.92
N ALA A 15 -29.77 11.71 19.17
CA ALA A 15 -28.41 12.02 19.61
C ALA A 15 -27.48 10.80 19.50
N VAL A 16 -27.93 9.63 19.94
CA VAL A 16 -27.15 8.39 19.84
C VAL A 16 -26.90 8.01 18.39
N LEU A 17 -27.92 8.05 17.54
CA LEU A 17 -27.78 7.77 16.10
C LEU A 17 -26.86 8.78 15.42
N GLY A 18 -26.94 10.06 15.79
CA GLY A 18 -26.04 11.10 15.31
C GLY A 18 -24.58 10.81 15.70
N LEU A 19 -24.33 10.45 16.96
CA LEU A 19 -22.98 10.10 17.40
C LEU A 19 -22.43 8.88 16.67
N LEU A 20 -23.28 7.87 16.45
CA LEU A 20 -22.88 6.61 15.82
C LEU A 20 -22.59 6.80 14.33
N THR A 21 -23.39 7.61 13.63
CA THR A 21 -23.12 7.94 12.21
C THR A 21 -21.83 8.76 12.07
N LEU A 22 -21.63 9.78 12.92
CA LEU A 22 -20.41 10.59 12.89
C LEU A 22 -19.15 9.77 13.17
N SER A 23 -19.20 8.85 14.14
CA SER A 23 -18.06 7.99 14.45
C SER A 23 -17.73 7.03 13.31
N HIS A 24 -18.74 6.42 12.68
CA HIS A 24 -18.55 5.51 11.55
C HIS A 24 -17.99 6.23 10.33
N VAL A 25 -18.51 7.41 9.99
CA VAL A 25 -18.01 8.18 8.85
C VAL A 25 -16.54 8.59 9.06
N LYS A 26 -16.20 9.07 10.27
CA LYS A 26 -14.82 9.43 10.61
C LYS A 26 -13.89 8.22 10.53
N ALA A 27 -14.30 7.07 11.08
CA ALA A 27 -13.51 5.84 11.03
C ALA A 27 -13.33 5.32 9.60
N TYR A 28 -14.39 5.35 8.79
CA TYR A 28 -14.34 4.93 7.39
C TYR A 28 -13.36 5.79 6.57
N HIS A 29 -13.42 7.12 6.70
CA HIS A 29 -12.48 8.01 6.02
C HIS A 29 -11.03 7.80 6.49
N ALA A 30 -10.82 7.61 7.80
CA ALA A 30 -9.49 7.32 8.33
C ALA A 30 -8.93 6.00 7.79
N GLY A 31 -9.75 4.95 7.74
CA GLY A 31 -9.37 3.66 7.17
C GLY A 31 -9.06 3.74 5.67
N ALA A 32 -9.92 4.40 4.89
CA ALA A 32 -9.70 4.58 3.45
C ALA A 32 -8.42 5.39 3.14
N ALA A 33 -8.10 6.39 3.95
CA ALA A 33 -6.84 7.13 3.83
C ALA A 33 -5.63 6.27 4.21
N ALA A 34 -5.74 5.48 5.27
CA ALA A 34 -4.69 4.55 5.70
C ALA A 34 -4.39 3.50 4.63
N GLU A 35 -5.40 2.89 4.02
CA GLU A 35 -5.22 1.89 2.95
C GLU A 35 -4.49 2.46 1.72
N ARG A 36 -4.81 3.70 1.33
CA ARG A 36 -4.12 4.38 0.23
C ARG A 36 -2.65 4.63 0.53
N LEU A 37 -2.33 5.03 1.76
CA LEU A 37 -0.94 5.23 2.20
C LEU A 37 -0.17 3.91 2.26
N THR A 38 -0.80 2.84 2.76
CA THR A 38 -0.19 1.50 2.81
C THR A 38 0.12 0.98 1.41
N THR A 39 -0.80 1.17 0.46
CA THR A 39 -0.60 0.78 -0.95
C THR A 39 0.55 1.56 -1.59
N LEU A 40 0.61 2.87 -1.37
CA LEU A 40 1.70 3.71 -1.89
C LEU A 40 3.05 3.28 -1.31
N ASN A 41 3.15 3.10 0.00
CA ASN A 41 4.40 2.67 0.65
C ASN A 41 4.88 1.31 0.14
N ARG A 42 3.96 0.35 -0.07
CA ARG A 42 4.31 -0.96 -0.62
C ARG A 42 4.88 -0.87 -2.03
N SER A 43 4.32 0.02 -2.87
CA SER A 43 4.83 0.22 -4.23
C SER A 43 6.22 0.88 -4.25
N VAL A 44 6.48 1.82 -3.34
CA VAL A 44 7.78 2.50 -3.22
C VAL A 44 8.85 1.52 -2.76
N GLU A 45 8.55 0.64 -1.82
CA GLU A 45 9.51 -0.35 -1.34
C GLU A 45 9.93 -1.33 -2.45
N VAL A 46 8.96 -1.83 -3.22
CA VAL A 46 9.25 -2.71 -4.37
C VAL A 46 10.12 -1.98 -5.41
N LEU A 47 9.84 -0.70 -5.68
CA LEU A 47 10.66 0.08 -6.62
C LEU A 47 12.09 0.32 -6.09
N ARG A 48 12.25 0.50 -4.78
CA ARG A 48 13.55 0.66 -4.15
C ARG A 48 14.39 -0.61 -4.23
N GLU A 49 13.77 -1.76 -3.99
CA GLU A 49 14.40 -3.08 -4.10
C GLU A 49 14.82 -3.40 -5.55
N ARG A 50 13.98 -3.03 -6.53
CA ARG A 50 14.32 -3.14 -7.95
C ARG A 50 15.46 -2.21 -8.35
N ASN A 51 15.45 -0.94 -7.94
CA ASN A 51 16.56 -0.03 -8.23
C ASN A 51 17.89 -0.53 -7.64
N ALA A 52 17.87 -1.07 -6.42
CA ALA A 52 19.07 -1.66 -5.81
C ALA A 52 19.58 -2.88 -6.60
N THR A 53 18.67 -3.68 -7.14
CA THR A 53 19.00 -4.83 -8.01
C THR A 53 19.55 -4.35 -9.36
N ASP A 54 18.92 -3.36 -9.99
CA ASP A 54 19.36 -2.79 -11.26
C ASP A 54 20.73 -2.13 -11.13
N ASP A 55 21.02 -1.45 -10.01
CA ASP A 55 22.34 -0.90 -9.73
C ASP A 55 23.39 -2.01 -9.52
N GLN A 56 23.03 -3.14 -8.90
CA GLN A 56 23.92 -4.31 -8.80
C GLN A 56 24.19 -4.94 -10.17
N ILE A 57 23.15 -5.11 -10.98
CA ILE A 57 23.24 -5.65 -12.34
C ILE A 57 24.06 -4.73 -13.24
N ARG A 58 23.88 -3.41 -13.14
CA ARG A 58 24.63 -2.42 -13.92
C ARG A 58 26.11 -2.37 -13.55
N ASN A 59 26.47 -2.77 -12.33
CA ASN A 59 27.85 -2.89 -11.90
C ASN A 59 28.49 -4.25 -12.29
N LEU A 60 27.69 -5.21 -12.75
CA LEU A 60 28.17 -6.44 -13.38
C LEU A 60 28.43 -6.16 -14.86
N ASP A 61 29.64 -6.44 -15.32
CA ASP A 61 29.95 -6.50 -16.75
C ASP A 61 29.10 -7.61 -17.40
N ASP A 62 28.77 -7.49 -18.68
CA ASP A 62 27.81 -8.37 -19.36
C ASP A 62 28.22 -9.86 -19.32
N ALA A 63 29.54 -10.14 -19.37
CA ALA A 63 30.11 -11.47 -19.15
C ALA A 63 30.05 -11.95 -17.69
N GLY A 64 29.99 -11.02 -16.73
CA GLY A 64 29.72 -11.30 -15.31
C GLY A 64 28.25 -11.65 -15.08
N LEU A 65 27.34 -10.86 -15.65
CA LEU A 65 25.89 -11.09 -15.56
C LEU A 65 25.49 -12.44 -16.18
N CYS A 66 26.05 -12.78 -17.35
CA CYS A 66 25.80 -14.06 -18.02
C CYS A 66 26.23 -15.27 -17.17
N ARG A 67 27.34 -15.16 -16.44
CA ARG A 67 27.80 -16.21 -15.50
C ARG A 67 26.90 -16.32 -14.27
N GLU A 68 26.50 -15.20 -13.69
CA GLU A 68 25.64 -15.18 -12.50
C GLU A 68 24.25 -15.80 -12.77
N LEU A 69 23.75 -15.64 -14.00
CA LEU A 69 22.49 -16.22 -14.47
C LEU A 69 22.61 -17.70 -14.89
N GLY A 70 23.80 -18.31 -14.79
CA GLY A 70 24.04 -19.73 -15.06
C GLY A 70 24.39 -20.06 -16.51
N GLY A 71 24.76 -19.06 -17.32
CA GLY A 71 25.25 -19.26 -18.69
C GLY A 71 26.62 -19.95 -18.72
N LEU A 72 26.86 -20.74 -19.77
CA LEU A 72 28.17 -21.35 -20.01
C LEU A 72 29.16 -20.29 -20.52
N PRO A 73 30.46 -20.38 -20.18
CA PRO A 73 31.47 -19.39 -20.59
C PRO A 73 31.50 -19.14 -22.11
N ASP A 74 31.28 -20.21 -22.86
CA ASP A 74 31.29 -20.26 -24.32
C ASP A 74 30.09 -19.51 -24.94
N GLU A 75 28.97 -19.48 -24.22
CA GLU A 75 27.74 -18.78 -24.61
C GLU A 75 27.86 -17.28 -24.31
N CYS A 76 28.49 -16.92 -23.19
CA CYS A 76 28.75 -15.52 -22.83
C CYS A 76 29.69 -14.85 -23.82
N ALA A 77 30.76 -15.54 -24.25
CA ALA A 77 31.72 -15.02 -25.23
C ALA A 77 31.14 -14.87 -26.66
N ARG A 78 30.07 -15.62 -27.01
CA ARG A 78 29.48 -15.64 -28.36
C ARG A 78 28.66 -14.37 -28.68
N PHE A 79 28.16 -13.67 -27.67
CA PHE A 79 27.42 -12.42 -27.84
C PHE A 79 28.32 -11.19 -28.00
N GLY A 80 29.65 -11.37 -27.99
CA GLY A 80 30.61 -10.25 -28.03
C GLY A 80 30.67 -9.48 -26.70
N LEU A 81 30.41 -10.19 -25.60
CA LEU A 81 30.47 -9.73 -24.21
C LEU A 81 31.68 -10.37 -23.50
#